data_AF-A0AAJ2J8Q3-F1
#
_entry.id   AF-A0AAJ2J8Q3-F1
#
_cell.length_a   1.000
_cell.length_b   1.000
_cell.length_c   1.000
_cell.angle_alpha   90.00
_cell.angle_beta   90.00
_cell.angle_gamma   90.00
#
_symmetry.space_group_name_H-M   'P 1'
#
loop_
_entity.id
_entity.type
_entity.pdbx_description
1 polymer ?
#
loop_
_entity_poly.entity_id
_entity_poly.type
_entity_poly.pdbx_seq_one_letter_code
_entity_poly.pdbx_strand_id
1 'polypeptide(L)'
;MAVREVRIFALSLLLVGCGNGEPPGERFSRNEKHEDARSLVLSEEDLKRQMSMAEKGGVEARLKLEWHYSTRGDMERYRYWLEEGAARMDVSAMQRLALFLSMEQGGGDCKRAMQILEQGLRLDPPESTRALMEMDLQRLRHERIGIPPCGVGFPD
;
A
#
# COMPACT_ATOMS: atom_id res chain seq x y z
N MET A 1 -22.45 -31.33 47.02
CA MET A 1 -21.19 -31.71 46.35
C MET A 1 -21.44 -33.04 45.69
N ALA A 2 -21.54 -33.03 44.36
CA ALA A 2 -22.03 -34.14 43.55
C ALA A 2 -20.95 -35.21 43.33
N VAL A 3 -21.42 -36.46 43.26
CA VAL A 3 -20.68 -37.69 43.07
C VAL A 3 -20.28 -37.86 41.60
N ARG A 4 -19.13 -38.51 41.40
CA ARG A 4 -18.55 -39.08 40.17
C ARG A 4 -19.55 -39.46 39.07
N GLU A 5 -19.19 -39.12 37.84
CA GLU A 5 -19.66 -39.83 36.64
C GLU A 5 -18.43 -40.32 35.85
N VAL A 6 -18.17 -41.64 35.92
CA VAL A 6 -17.40 -42.35 34.90
C VAL A 6 -18.44 -42.97 33.98
N ARG A 7 -18.45 -42.55 32.72
CA ARG A 7 -19.17 -43.25 31.65
C ARG A 7 -18.27 -43.38 30.43
N ILE A 8 -17.54 -44.49 30.40
CA ILE A 8 -17.04 -45.07 29.16
C ILE A 8 -18.22 -45.79 28.55
N PHE A 9 -18.73 -45.33 27.40
CA PHE A 9 -19.55 -46.17 26.53
C PHE A 9 -19.28 -45.85 25.06
N ALA A 10 -18.69 -46.86 24.41
CA ALA A 10 -18.86 -47.28 23.02
C ALA A 10 -18.66 -46.26 21.90
N LEU A 11 -17.50 -46.39 21.23
CA LEU A 11 -17.38 -46.10 19.80
C LEU A 11 -18.52 -46.80 19.04
N SER A 12 -19.31 -46.02 18.31
CA SER A 12 -20.13 -46.51 17.22
C SER A 12 -19.84 -45.66 15.99
N LEU A 13 -19.05 -46.21 15.07
CA LEU A 13 -18.98 -45.76 13.68
C LEU A 13 -20.38 -45.93 13.07
N LEU A 14 -20.95 -44.85 12.56
CA LEU A 14 -21.94 -44.91 11.49
C LEU A 14 -21.48 -44.02 10.34
N LEU A 15 -21.07 -44.69 9.26
CA LEU A 15 -20.87 -44.15 7.94
C LEU A 15 -22.19 -43.55 7.44
N VAL A 16 -22.21 -42.23 7.22
CA VAL A 16 -23.28 -41.56 6.48
C VAL A 16 -22.70 -40.95 5.21
N GLY A 17 -23.05 -41.64 4.12
CA GLY A 17 -23.24 -41.21 2.72
C GLY A 17 -22.49 -39.99 2.18
N CYS A 18 -21.68 -40.24 1.16
CA CYS A 18 -21.37 -39.25 0.12
C CYS A 18 -22.67 -38.83 -0.59
N GLY A 19 -23.16 -37.64 -0.27
CA GLY A 19 -24.23 -36.96 -1.02
C GLY A 19 -23.66 -35.71 -1.66
N ASN A 20 -23.46 -35.74 -2.99
CA ASN A 20 -23.26 -34.56 -3.80
C ASN A 20 -24.52 -33.69 -3.73
N GLY A 21 -24.40 -32.51 -3.13
CA GLY A 21 -25.43 -31.48 -3.12
C GLY A 21 -24.78 -30.13 -3.35
N GLU A 22 -24.74 -29.71 -4.63
CA GLU A 22 -24.52 -28.30 -5.00
C GLU A 22 -25.65 -27.44 -4.41
N PRO A 23 -25.35 -26.36 -3.67
CA PRO A 23 -26.35 -25.33 -3.42
C PRO A 23 -26.61 -24.53 -4.72
N PRO A 24 -27.88 -24.16 -4.99
CA PRO A 24 -28.29 -23.55 -6.24
C PRO A 24 -27.75 -22.12 -6.37
N GLY A 25 -27.44 -21.77 -7.61
CA GLY A 25 -26.75 -20.54 -7.98
C GLY A 25 -27.49 -19.26 -7.57
N GLU A 26 -26.79 -18.45 -6.80
CA GLU A 26 -26.87 -17.00 -6.99
C GLU A 26 -25.98 -16.64 -8.16
N ARG A 27 -26.62 -16.56 -9.33
CA ARG A 27 -26.09 -15.85 -10.49
C ARG A 27 -25.97 -14.39 -10.08
N PHE A 28 -24.89 -14.02 -9.40
CA PHE A 28 -24.39 -12.66 -9.42
C PHE A 28 -24.00 -12.38 -10.87
N SER A 29 -24.99 -11.96 -11.67
CA SER A 29 -24.74 -11.14 -12.84
C SER A 29 -24.18 -9.81 -12.34
N ARG A 30 -22.94 -9.87 -11.87
CA ARG A 30 -22.11 -8.71 -11.70
C ARG A 30 -21.69 -8.34 -13.11
N ASN A 31 -22.59 -7.67 -13.82
CA ASN A 31 -22.20 -6.63 -14.75
C ASN A 31 -21.61 -5.47 -13.93
N GLU A 32 -20.60 -5.76 -13.10
CA GLU A 32 -19.50 -4.83 -13.03
C GLU A 32 -18.94 -4.90 -14.44
N LYS A 33 -19.15 -3.82 -15.20
CA LYS A 33 -18.00 -3.27 -15.88
C LYS A 33 -16.89 -3.33 -14.83
N HIS A 34 -16.00 -4.31 -14.93
CA HIS A 34 -14.62 -4.06 -14.62
C HIS A 34 -14.35 -2.78 -15.40
N GLU A 35 -14.43 -1.63 -14.72
CA GLU A 35 -13.65 -0.49 -15.14
C GLU A 35 -12.24 -1.07 -15.12
N ASP A 36 -11.88 -1.57 -16.29
CA ASP A 36 -10.58 -2.08 -16.66
C ASP A 36 -9.59 -1.22 -15.90
N ALA A 37 -8.85 -1.82 -14.98
CA ALA A 37 -7.98 -1.14 -14.03
C ALA A 37 -7.25 -0.06 -14.81
N ARG A 38 -7.75 1.20 -14.73
CA ARG A 38 -7.46 2.21 -15.77
C ARG A 38 -5.96 2.25 -15.87
N SER A 39 -5.43 1.81 -17.01
CA SER A 39 -4.01 1.52 -17.20
C SER A 39 -3.20 2.55 -16.44
N LEU A 40 -2.46 2.11 -15.41
CA LEU A 40 -1.62 3.00 -14.60
C LEU A 40 -0.65 3.78 -15.51
N VAL A 41 -0.36 3.24 -16.69
CA VAL A 41 0.25 3.94 -17.82
C VAL A 41 -0.79 4.75 -18.60
N LEU A 42 -0.80 6.06 -18.34
CA LEU A 42 -1.50 7.08 -19.13
C LEU A 42 -1.10 7.11 -20.62
N SER A 43 -2.06 7.43 -21.49
CA SER A 43 -1.83 7.81 -22.89
C SER A 43 -1.06 9.14 -22.98
N GLU A 44 -0.50 9.50 -24.15
CA GLU A 44 0.20 10.78 -24.31
C GLU A 44 -0.72 11.99 -24.06
N GLU A 45 -1.97 11.92 -24.52
CA GLU A 45 -2.96 13.00 -24.29
C GLU A 45 -3.29 13.12 -22.80
N ASP A 46 -3.55 11.99 -22.13
CA ASP A 46 -3.85 11.97 -20.70
C ASP A 46 -2.65 12.42 -19.87
N LEU A 47 -1.43 12.01 -20.24
CA LEU A 47 -0.20 12.42 -19.58
C LEU A 47 -0.06 13.94 -19.64
N LYS A 48 -0.21 14.55 -20.82
CA LYS A 48 -0.17 16.01 -21.00
C LYS A 48 -1.25 16.71 -20.17
N ARG A 49 -2.45 16.14 -20.13
CA ARG A 49 -3.56 16.66 -19.32
C ARG A 49 -3.24 16.62 -17.82
N GLN A 50 -2.75 15.48 -17.32
CA GLN A 50 -2.39 15.32 -15.91
C GLN A 50 -1.23 16.25 -15.53
N MET A 51 -0.21 16.42 -16.37
CA MET A 51 0.89 17.37 -16.12
C MET A 51 0.35 18.79 -15.92
N SER A 52 -0.49 19.28 -16.84
CA SER A 52 -1.07 20.62 -16.72
C SER A 52 -1.94 20.79 -15.45
N MET A 53 -2.66 19.75 -15.04
CA MET A 53 -3.45 19.76 -13.81
C MET A 53 -2.57 19.73 -12.55
N ALA A 54 -1.49 18.94 -12.56
CA ALA A 54 -0.56 18.82 -11.45
C ALA A 54 0.23 20.12 -11.23
N GLU A 55 0.67 20.79 -12.31
CA GLU A 55 1.32 22.11 -12.25
C GLU A 55 0.44 23.18 -11.59
N LYS A 56 -0.88 23.09 -11.79
CA LYS A 56 -1.89 23.94 -11.13
C LYS A 56 -2.19 23.53 -9.67
N GLY A 57 -1.47 22.55 -9.13
CA GLY A 57 -1.62 22.08 -7.76
C GLY A 57 -2.57 20.88 -7.59
N GLY A 58 -3.03 20.26 -8.67
CA GLY A 58 -3.92 19.09 -8.59
C GLY A 58 -3.24 17.87 -7.97
N VAL A 59 -3.61 17.53 -6.72
CA VAL A 59 -3.07 16.38 -5.98
C VAL A 59 -3.35 15.06 -6.69
N GLU A 60 -4.59 14.84 -7.14
CA GLU A 60 -4.98 13.63 -7.87
C GLU A 60 -4.22 13.48 -9.19
N ALA A 61 -3.97 14.59 -9.88
CA ALA A 61 -3.20 14.57 -11.12
C ALA A 61 -1.74 14.17 -10.86
N ARG A 62 -1.14 14.67 -9.78
CA ARG A 62 0.21 14.27 -9.36
C ARG A 62 0.28 12.79 -9.00
N LEU A 63 -0.71 12.28 -8.26
CA LEU A 63 -0.77 10.85 -7.92
C LEU A 63 -0.82 9.96 -9.16
N LYS A 64 -1.57 10.36 -10.20
CA LYS A 64 -1.59 9.65 -11.48
C LYS A 64 -0.24 9.68 -12.21
N LEU A 65 0.49 10.79 -12.11
CA LEU A 65 1.84 10.91 -12.67
C LEU A 65 2.84 10.04 -11.90
N GLU A 66 2.76 10.04 -10.56
CA GLU A 66 3.53 9.15 -9.70
C GLU A 66 3.35 7.69 -10.14
N TRP A 67 2.10 7.22 -10.27
CA TRP A 67 1.80 5.87 -10.74
C TRP A 67 2.32 5.61 -12.15
N HIS A 68 2.03 6.50 -13.11
CA HIS A 68 2.50 6.35 -14.49
C HIS A 68 4.00 6.13 -14.58
N TYR A 69 4.79 6.98 -13.92
CA TYR A 69 6.25 6.88 -14.00
C TYR A 69 6.80 5.69 -13.21
N SER A 70 6.22 5.35 -12.05
CA SER A 70 6.60 4.14 -11.32
C SER A 70 6.34 2.86 -12.13
N THR A 71 5.18 2.77 -12.81
CA THR A 71 4.81 1.61 -13.62
C THR A 71 5.70 1.47 -14.85
N ARG A 72 6.20 2.58 -15.39
CA ARG A 72 7.17 2.57 -16.50
C ARG A 72 8.62 2.38 -16.05
N GLY A 73 8.90 2.30 -14.75
CA GLY A 73 10.25 2.22 -14.21
C GLY A 73 11.04 3.53 -14.32
N ASP A 74 10.38 4.64 -14.61
CA ASP A 74 10.99 5.97 -14.69
C ASP A 74 11.12 6.59 -13.30
N MET A 75 12.12 6.11 -12.56
CA MET A 75 12.30 6.48 -11.15
C MET A 75 12.70 7.95 -10.97
N GLU A 76 13.32 8.57 -11.97
CA GLU A 76 13.67 10.00 -11.95
C GLU A 76 12.40 10.86 -11.95
N ARG A 77 11.49 10.63 -12.91
CA ARG A 77 10.23 11.37 -12.97
C ARG A 77 9.28 11.00 -11.84
N TYR A 78 9.30 9.74 -11.39
CA TYR A 78 8.58 9.33 -10.18
C TYR A 78 9.04 10.14 -8.96
N ARG A 79 10.36 10.21 -8.72
CA ARG A 79 10.95 11.00 -7.65
C ARG A 79 10.58 12.47 -7.76
N TYR A 80 10.66 13.05 -8.96
CA TYR A 80 10.29 14.45 -9.19
C TYR A 80 8.86 14.75 -8.69
N TRP A 81 7.87 13.93 -9.06
CA TRP A 81 6.49 14.18 -8.64
C TRP A 81 6.26 13.95 -7.14
N LEU A 82 6.98 13.00 -6.53
CA LEU A 82 7.00 12.86 -5.07
C LEU A 82 7.57 14.11 -4.38
N GLU A 83 8.69 14.64 -4.87
CA GLU A 83 9.33 15.85 -4.35
C GLU A 83 8.44 17.09 -4.51
N GLU A 84 7.78 17.25 -5.65
CA GLU A 84 6.79 18.31 -5.88
C GLU A 84 5.61 18.24 -4.90
N GLY A 85 5.13 17.03 -4.59
CA GLY A 85 4.08 16.84 -3.58
C GLY A 85 4.56 17.19 -2.18
N ALA A 86 5.73 16.70 -1.80
CA ALA A 86 6.34 16.99 -0.50
C ALA A 86 6.63 18.48 -0.30
N ALA A 87 7.11 19.19 -1.34
CA ALA A 87 7.34 20.63 -1.30
C ALA A 87 6.06 21.44 -1.06
N ARG A 88 4.90 20.87 -1.42
CA ARG A 88 3.57 21.43 -1.19
C ARG A 88 2.92 20.92 0.09
N MET A 89 3.67 20.25 0.96
CA MET A 89 3.22 19.74 2.26
C MET A 89 2.10 18.68 2.13
N ASP A 90 2.03 17.97 1.01
CA ASP A 90 1.15 16.81 0.82
C ASP A 90 1.68 15.63 1.64
N VAL A 91 1.08 15.38 2.79
CA VAL A 91 1.51 14.32 3.73
C VAL A 91 1.57 12.93 3.09
N SER A 92 0.73 12.66 2.09
CA SER A 92 0.72 11.36 1.41
C SER A 92 1.92 11.24 0.46
N ALA A 93 2.24 12.32 -0.26
CA ALA A 93 3.47 12.37 -1.07
C ALA A 93 4.73 12.35 -0.20
N MET A 94 4.71 13.02 0.96
CA MET A 94 5.82 12.98 1.93
C MET A 94 6.08 11.54 2.42
N GLN A 95 5.03 10.79 2.78
CA GLN A 95 5.16 9.38 3.17
C GLN A 95 5.79 8.55 2.04
N ARG A 96 5.28 8.65 0.81
CA ARG A 96 5.80 7.89 -0.33
C ARG A 96 7.22 8.31 -0.73
N LEU A 97 7.57 9.59 -0.62
CA LEU A 97 8.92 10.10 -0.85
C LEU A 97 9.90 9.53 0.18
N ALA A 98 9.53 9.56 1.46
CA ALA A 98 10.38 9.00 2.50
C ALA A 98 10.61 7.49 2.30
N LEU A 99 9.56 6.74 1.97
CA LEU A 99 9.68 5.33 1.63
C LEU A 99 10.64 5.13 0.44
N PHE A 100 10.44 5.86 -0.66
CA PHE A 100 11.32 5.79 -1.83
C PHE A 100 12.78 6.08 -1.51
N LEU A 101 13.07 7.20 -0.85
CA LEU A 101 14.42 7.61 -0.48
C LEU A 101 15.11 6.61 0.45
N SER A 102 14.34 5.90 1.27
CA SER A 102 14.90 4.88 2.16
C SER A 102 15.26 3.56 1.48
N MET A 103 14.87 3.35 0.23
CA MET A 103 15.22 2.16 -0.55
C MET A 103 16.47 2.42 -1.38
N GLU A 104 17.12 1.33 -1.81
CA GLU A 104 18.29 1.39 -2.71
C GLU A 104 18.00 2.20 -3.98
N GLN A 105 16.86 1.96 -4.64
CA GLN A 105 16.44 2.67 -5.85
C GLN A 105 16.25 4.19 -5.66
N GLY A 106 16.01 4.65 -4.42
CA GLY A 106 15.89 6.06 -4.09
C GLY A 106 17.18 6.69 -3.54
N GLY A 107 18.28 5.93 -3.55
CA GLY A 107 19.60 6.36 -3.12
C GLY A 107 19.92 6.07 -1.65
N GLY A 108 19.02 5.44 -0.89
CA GLY A 108 19.26 5.08 0.51
C GLY A 108 19.47 6.28 1.45
N ASP A 109 18.85 7.43 1.17
CA ASP A 109 18.95 8.64 1.99
C ASP A 109 18.01 8.57 3.22
N CYS A 110 18.38 7.73 4.18
CA CYS A 110 17.60 7.47 5.40
C CYS A 110 17.41 8.73 6.24
N LYS A 111 18.43 9.59 6.27
CA LYS A 111 18.41 10.82 7.06
C LYS A 111 17.33 11.74 6.55
N ARG A 112 17.29 11.96 5.23
CA ARG A 112 16.24 12.77 4.59
C ARG A 112 14.87 12.11 4.72
N ALA A 113 14.78 10.79 4.55
CA ALA A 113 13.53 10.05 4.73
C ALA A 113 12.94 10.27 6.14
N MET A 114 13.74 10.10 7.20
CA MET A 114 13.30 10.35 8.57
C MET A 114 12.86 11.80 8.80
N GLN A 115 13.62 12.78 8.28
CA GLN A 115 13.25 14.20 8.39
C GLN A 115 11.89 14.49 7.76
N ILE A 116 11.62 13.92 6.57
CA ILE A 116 10.33 14.08 5.88
C ILE A 116 9.20 13.43 6.69
N LEU A 117 9.40 12.22 7.23
CA LEU A 117 8.39 11.55 8.05
C LEU A 117 8.05 12.37 9.30
N GLU A 118 9.08 12.81 10.03
CA GLU A 118 8.89 13.63 11.22
C GLU A 118 8.22 14.97 10.90
N GLN A 119 8.54 15.59 9.76
CA GLN A 119 7.87 16.81 9.33
C GLN A 119 6.40 16.54 9.00
N GLY A 120 6.09 15.48 8.26
CA GLY A 120 4.71 15.15 7.88
C GLY A 120 3.84 14.80 9.08
N LEU A 121 4.37 14.09 10.08
CA LEU A 121 3.66 13.80 11.34
C LEU A 121 3.26 15.05 12.14
N ARG A 122 3.98 16.17 11.96
CA ARG A 122 3.62 17.47 12.58
C ARG A 122 2.46 18.17 11.89
N LEU A 123 2.05 17.73 10.70
CA LEU A 123 0.97 18.32 9.90
C LEU A 123 -0.40 17.69 10.17
N ASP A 124 -0.50 16.87 11.22
CA ASP A 124 -1.71 16.13 11.57
C ASP A 124 -2.30 15.30 10.41
N PRO A 125 -1.54 14.32 9.87
CA PRO A 125 -1.99 13.51 8.76
C PRO A 125 -3.20 12.63 9.15
N PRO A 126 -4.03 12.22 8.18
CA PRO A 126 -5.07 11.21 8.42
C PRO A 126 -4.48 9.96 9.07
N GLU A 127 -5.25 9.31 9.95
CA GLU A 127 -4.77 8.18 10.77
C GLU A 127 -4.10 7.06 9.94
N SER A 128 -4.64 6.76 8.76
CA SER A 128 -4.05 5.78 7.85
C SER A 128 -2.64 6.18 7.39
N THR A 129 -2.45 7.43 6.99
CA THR A 129 -1.14 7.97 6.59
C THR A 129 -0.21 8.09 7.79
N ARG A 130 -0.72 8.53 8.95
CA ARG A 130 0.01 8.60 10.22
C ARG A 130 0.63 7.25 10.58
N ALA A 131 -0.19 6.19 10.59
CA ALA A 131 0.25 4.84 10.92
C ALA A 131 1.36 4.33 9.98
N LEU A 132 1.25 4.61 8.68
CA LEU A 132 2.30 4.28 7.70
C LEU A 132 3.60 5.06 7.99
N MET A 133 3.49 6.37 8.24
CA MET A 133 4.66 7.20 8.54
C MET A 133 5.38 6.79 9.82
N GLU A 134 4.64 6.46 10.87
CA GLU A 134 5.19 5.98 12.14
C GLU A 134 5.84 4.60 11.98
N MET A 135 5.22 3.69 11.23
CA MET A 135 5.81 2.39 10.89
C MET A 135 7.13 2.55 10.13
N ASP A 136 7.16 3.41 9.11
CA ASP A 136 8.37 3.70 8.34
C ASP A 136 9.45 4.32 9.23
N LEU A 137 9.09 5.23 10.13
CA LEU A 137 10.05 5.88 11.04
C LEU A 137 10.64 4.87 12.03
N GLN A 138 9.81 3.98 12.60
CA GLN A 138 10.26 2.88 13.46
C GLN A 138 11.22 1.95 12.71
N ARG A 139 10.90 1.61 11.46
CA ARG A 139 11.78 0.81 10.60
C ARG A 139 13.15 1.49 10.42
N LEU A 140 13.18 2.78 10.09
CA LEU A 140 14.43 3.52 9.87
C LEU A 140 15.26 3.72 11.14
N ARG A 141 14.61 3.72 12.31
CA ARG A 141 15.27 3.75 13.62
C ARG A 141 15.72 2.37 14.10
N HIS A 142 15.50 1.32 13.32
CA HIS A 142 15.78 -0.08 13.68
C HIS A 142 15.00 -0.55 14.92
N GLU A 143 13.83 0.03 15.15
CA GLU A 143 12.94 -0.32 16.26
C GLU A 143 12.03 -1.52 15.90
N ARG A 144 12.07 -1.99 14.65
CA ARG A 144 11.37 -3.21 14.18
C ARG A 144 12.33 -4.25 13.62
N ILE A 145 12.18 -5.50 14.08
CA ILE A 145 12.93 -6.66 13.61
C ILE A 145 12.22 -7.25 12.37
N GLY A 146 13.00 -7.73 11.39
CA GLY A 146 12.48 -8.46 10.23
C GLY A 146 11.99 -7.60 9.07
N ILE A 147 12.14 -6.27 9.16
CA ILE A 147 11.91 -5.36 8.03
C ILE A 147 13.26 -4.97 7.44
N PRO A 148 13.43 -4.98 6.10
CA PRO A 148 14.69 -4.62 5.48
C PRO A 148 15.20 -3.26 5.98
N PRO A 149 16.51 -3.14 6.30
CA PRO A 149 17.09 -1.90 6.76
C PRO A 149 17.02 -0.82 5.66
N CYS A 150 17.40 0.40 5.99
CA CYS A 150 17.50 1.44 4.97
C CYS A 150 18.58 1.12 3.93
N GLY A 151 18.35 1.51 2.68
CA GLY A 151 19.31 1.38 1.59
C GLY A 151 19.39 0.00 0.97
N VAL A 152 18.52 -0.94 1.37
CA VAL A 152 18.40 -2.24 0.69
C VAL A 152 17.13 -2.28 -0.16
N GLY A 153 17.20 -2.96 -1.30
CA GLY A 153 16.01 -3.35 -2.06
C GLY A 153 15.19 -4.42 -1.31
N PHE A 154 13.92 -4.57 -1.69
CA PHE A 154 13.18 -5.78 -1.34
C PHE A 154 13.70 -6.93 -2.21
N PRO A 155 13.94 -8.13 -1.65
CA PRO A 155 14.25 -9.29 -2.47
C PRO A 155 13.11 -9.56 -3.45
N ASP A 156 13.47 -9.83 -4.71
CA ASP A 156 12.57 -10.16 -5.82
C ASP A 156 11.67 -11.38 -5.52
#